data_AF-A0AAV4TPH4-F1
#
_entry.id   AF-A0AAV4TPH4-F1
#
_cell.length_a   1.000
_cell.length_b   1.000
_cell.length_c   1.000
_cell.angle_alpha   90.00
_cell.angle_beta   90.00
_cell.angle_gamma   90.00
#
_symmetry.space_group_name_H-M   'P 1'
#
loop_
_entity.id
_entity.type
_entity.pdbx_description
1 polymer ?
#
loop_
_entity_poly.entity_id
_entity_poly.type
_entity_poly.pdbx_seq_one_letter_code
_entity_poly.pdbx_strand_id
1 'polypeptide(L)'
;MNPSKDLLVRHHFLIYVGGPQIAFSGIFKINPSGSSRFCRDSAFALTSEYNNGALPCQCDTDGALSFECQEFGGACECRPHVIGRTCSQCRTGYFGFPNCKPCDCPSTAYCQPVTGQCICPPRVTGDRCDSCVPYTYGFDSIIGCEVKCNCHPLGVVNGNLQCDLETGQCQCKSNIVGRTCKNAKLVTGLFLIVNYVIVIYEAARKIFV
;
A
#
# COMPACT_ATOMS: atom_id res chain seq x y z
N MET A 1 22.90 3.56 -12.97
CA MET A 1 22.33 4.55 -12.03
C MET A 1 22.39 3.97 -10.63
N ASN A 2 23.29 4.46 -9.77
CA ASN A 2 23.57 3.89 -8.45
C ASN A 2 23.12 4.88 -7.35
N PRO A 3 22.10 4.59 -6.54
CA PRO A 3 21.38 5.61 -5.76
C PRO A 3 21.90 5.78 -4.31
N SER A 4 23.22 5.81 -4.08
CA SER A 4 23.78 5.77 -2.71
C SER A 4 24.80 6.86 -2.38
N LYS A 5 24.63 8.09 -2.90
CA LYS A 5 25.46 9.26 -2.49
C LYS A 5 24.63 10.41 -1.94
N ASP A 6 23.43 10.15 -1.45
CA ASP A 6 22.56 11.19 -0.90
C ASP A 6 22.80 11.32 0.60
N LEU A 7 23.14 12.52 1.07
CA LEU A 7 23.27 12.79 2.50
C LEU A 7 21.90 12.95 3.14
N LEU A 8 21.61 12.22 4.22
CA LEU A 8 20.39 12.40 5.02
C LEU A 8 20.60 13.53 6.01
N VAL A 9 20.06 14.72 5.71
CA VAL A 9 20.03 15.79 6.70
C VAL A 9 18.68 15.73 7.42
N ARG A 10 18.71 15.36 8.71
CA ARG A 10 17.51 15.33 9.55
C ARG A 10 17.19 16.76 9.97
N HIS A 11 16.45 17.47 9.13
CA HIS A 11 15.99 18.81 9.46
C HIS A 11 14.52 18.77 9.93
N HIS A 12 14.29 19.23 11.16
CA HIS A 12 13.00 19.82 11.52
C HIS A 12 13.02 21.29 11.05
N PHE A 13 12.92 21.53 9.74
CA PHE A 13 12.65 22.88 9.27
C PHE A 13 11.15 23.13 9.36
N LEU A 14 10.73 24.01 10.28
CA LEU A 14 9.47 24.72 10.15
C LEU A 14 9.63 25.69 8.96
N ILE A 15 9.37 25.22 7.74
CA ILE A 15 9.29 26.11 6.59
C ILE A 15 8.01 26.93 6.76
N TYR A 16 8.14 28.17 7.22
CA TYR A 16 7.06 29.15 7.24
C TYR A 16 6.75 29.59 5.80
N VAL A 17 6.03 28.75 5.06
CA VAL A 17 5.27 29.18 3.88
C VAL A 17 3.96 29.75 4.40
N GLY A 18 3.78 31.06 4.33
CA GLY A 18 2.65 31.79 4.92
C GLY A 18 1.30 31.10 4.69
N GLY A 19 0.79 30.46 5.75
CA GLY A 19 -0.38 29.58 5.75
C GLY A 19 -0.42 28.75 7.05
N PRO A 20 -1.52 28.02 7.34
CA PRO A 20 -1.70 27.33 8.62
C PRO A 20 -0.55 26.34 8.86
N GLN A 21 -0.08 26.24 10.11
CA GLN A 21 1.15 25.53 10.46
C GLN A 21 1.10 24.04 10.04
N ILE A 22 1.78 23.69 8.95
CA ILE A 22 2.05 22.31 8.59
C ILE A 22 3.50 22.02 8.98
N ALA A 23 3.69 21.29 10.07
CA ALA A 23 5.00 20.78 10.46
C ALA A 23 5.38 19.62 9.53
N PHE A 24 6.07 19.91 8.43
CA PHE A 24 6.66 18.87 7.59
C PHE A 24 7.90 18.30 8.29
N SER A 25 7.76 17.11 8.89
CA SER A 25 8.92 16.29 9.28
C SER A 25 9.46 15.59 8.02
N GLY A 26 10.34 16.26 7.29
CA GLY A 26 10.95 15.74 6.07
C GLY A 26 12.46 15.53 6.21
N ILE A 27 12.98 14.41 5.71
CA ILE A 27 14.42 14.21 5.56
C ILE A 27 14.83 14.79 4.20
N PHE A 28 15.61 15.87 4.20
CA PHE A 28 16.12 16.45 2.96
C PHE A 28 17.43 15.78 2.57
N LYS A 29 17.52 15.40 1.28
CA LYS A 29 18.70 14.79 0.69
C LYS A 29 19.51 15.83 -0.06
N ILE A 30 20.76 16.03 0.34
CA ILE A 30 21.70 16.86 -0.41
C ILE A 30 22.71 15.95 -1.09
N ASN A 31 22.88 16.13 -2.40
CA ASN A 31 23.88 15.42 -3.17
C ASN A 31 25.22 16.19 -3.06
N PRO A 32 26.23 15.66 -2.35
CA PRO A 32 27.50 16.34 -2.13
C PRO A 32 28.30 16.54 -3.43
N SER A 33 28.01 15.77 -4.49
CA SER A 33 28.69 15.87 -5.79
C SER A 33 27.89 16.69 -6.82
N GLY A 34 26.57 16.80 -6.65
CA GLY A 34 25.67 17.43 -7.62
C GLY A 34 25.15 18.82 -7.20
N SER A 35 25.30 19.20 -5.93
CA SER A 35 24.86 20.50 -5.43
C SER A 35 25.94 21.58 -5.59
N SER A 36 25.53 22.84 -5.78
CA SER A 36 26.46 23.98 -5.85
C SER A 36 27.26 24.12 -4.55
N ARG A 37 28.44 24.76 -4.64
CA ARG A 37 29.29 25.03 -3.46
C ARG A 37 28.50 25.75 -2.36
N PHE A 38 27.77 26.80 -2.73
CA PHE A 38 26.90 27.54 -1.81
C PHE A 38 25.93 26.64 -1.04
N CYS A 39 25.25 25.70 -1.71
CA CYS A 39 24.29 24.82 -1.05
C CYS A 39 24.98 23.84 -0.08
N ARG A 40 26.17 23.34 -0.43
CA ARG A 40 26.93 22.43 0.44
C ARG A 40 27.44 23.15 1.68
N ASP A 41 28.00 24.33 1.50
CA ASP A 41 28.52 25.16 2.59
C ASP A 41 27.38 25.59 3.53
N SER A 42 26.25 26.01 2.95
CA SER A 42 25.05 26.38 3.73
C SER A 42 24.50 25.19 4.53
N ALA A 43 24.44 24.01 3.93
CA ALA A 43 23.97 22.81 4.61
C ALA A 43 24.92 22.36 5.73
N PHE A 44 26.23 22.45 5.50
CA PHE A 44 27.22 22.18 6.53
C PHE A 44 27.06 23.15 7.71
N ALA A 45 26.98 24.46 7.45
CA ALA A 45 26.79 25.46 8.49
C ALA A 45 25.49 25.26 9.29
N LEU A 46 24.36 25.04 8.60
CA LEU A 46 23.07 24.80 9.26
C LEU A 46 23.08 23.53 10.12
N THR A 47 23.76 22.48 9.65
CA THR A 47 23.86 21.22 10.40
C THR A 47 24.83 21.30 11.57
N SER A 48 25.95 22.01 11.43
CA SER A 48 26.89 22.20 12.53
C SER A 48 26.28 23.08 13.64
N GLU A 49 25.59 24.16 13.28
CA GLU A 49 24.87 25.01 14.25
C GLU A 49 23.80 24.19 15.00
N TYR A 50 22.98 23.42 14.28
CA TYR A 50 21.95 22.59 14.91
C TYR A 50 22.52 21.54 15.88
N ASN A 51 23.66 20.93 15.53
CA ASN A 51 24.27 19.87 16.33
C ASN A 51 25.33 20.39 17.33
N ASN A 52 25.49 21.71 17.46
CA ASN A 52 26.57 22.33 18.25
C ASN A 52 27.98 21.82 17.88
N GLY A 53 28.22 21.58 16.59
CA GLY A 53 29.47 21.08 16.04
C GLY A 53 29.32 19.80 15.22
N ALA A 54 30.41 19.07 15.11
CA ALA A 54 30.46 17.80 14.38
C ALA A 54 30.01 16.63 15.27
N LEU A 55 29.19 15.75 14.71
CA LEU A 55 28.78 14.51 15.38
C LEU A 55 29.82 13.40 15.14
N PRO A 56 30.07 12.52 16.12
CA PRO A 56 30.93 11.35 15.92
C PRO A 56 30.33 10.40 14.87
N CYS A 57 31.16 9.68 14.13
CA CYS A 57 30.71 8.75 13.08
C CYS A 57 29.77 7.66 13.63
N GLN A 58 30.18 6.97 14.68
CA GLN A 58 29.41 5.88 15.32
C GLN A 58 28.93 4.81 14.30
N CYS A 59 29.80 4.42 13.36
CA CYS A 59 29.49 3.35 12.44
C CYS A 59 29.35 2.02 13.20
N ASP A 60 28.27 1.30 12.92
CA ASP A 60 27.95 0.01 13.53
C ASP A 60 28.99 -1.03 13.13
N THR A 61 29.53 -1.76 14.11
CA THR A 61 30.60 -2.75 13.92
C THR A 61 30.17 -3.90 13.01
N ASP A 62 28.89 -4.28 13.08
CA ASP A 62 28.37 -5.44 12.38
C ASP A 62 27.80 -5.04 11.02
N GLY A 63 27.32 -3.80 10.88
CA GLY A 63 26.69 -3.30 9.66
C GLY A 63 27.58 -2.47 8.74
N ALA A 64 28.67 -1.88 9.23
CA ALA A 64 29.59 -1.08 8.42
C ALA A 64 30.80 -1.89 7.91
N LEU A 65 31.43 -1.40 6.84
CA LEU A 65 32.68 -1.90 6.29
C LEU A 65 33.91 -1.26 6.97
N SER A 66 33.74 -0.05 7.53
CA SER A 66 34.77 0.67 8.25
C SER A 66 34.16 1.54 9.37
N PHE A 67 35.00 2.03 10.28
CA PHE A 67 34.61 2.99 11.32
C PHE A 67 34.74 4.44 10.87
N GLU A 68 35.30 4.66 9.68
CA GLU A 68 35.42 5.97 9.06
C GLU A 68 34.11 6.34 8.36
N CYS A 69 33.69 7.58 8.52
CA CYS A 69 32.51 8.11 7.85
C CYS A 69 32.90 9.26 6.93
N GLN A 70 32.06 9.52 5.93
CA GLN A 70 32.27 10.61 4.99
C GLN A 70 32.34 11.95 5.73
N GLU A 71 33.35 12.77 5.41
CA GLU A 71 33.54 14.10 6.02
C GLU A 71 32.29 14.98 5.87
N PHE A 72 31.66 14.95 4.69
CA PHE A 72 30.41 15.66 4.46
C PHE A 72 29.22 14.83 4.94
N GLY A 73 28.74 15.17 6.14
CA GLY A 73 27.50 14.67 6.74
C GLY A 73 27.56 13.27 7.34
N GLY A 74 28.75 12.67 7.42
CA GLY A 74 29.04 11.61 8.37
C GLY A 74 28.37 10.27 8.07
N ALA A 75 28.10 9.95 6.80
CA ALA A 75 27.57 8.67 6.39
C ALA A 75 28.67 7.59 6.38
N CYS A 76 28.42 6.46 7.04
CA CYS A 76 29.29 5.30 7.07
C CYS A 76 29.15 4.46 5.80
N GLU A 77 30.19 3.70 5.47
CA GLU A 77 30.14 2.75 4.35
C GLU A 77 29.47 1.44 4.80
N CYS A 78 28.22 1.23 4.40
CA CYS A 78 27.45 0.08 4.86
C CYS A 78 27.72 -1.19 4.06
N ARG A 79 27.64 -2.34 4.73
CA ARG A 79 27.59 -3.67 4.10
C ARG A 79 26.39 -3.79 3.15
N PRO A 80 26.42 -4.76 2.21
CA PRO A 80 25.28 -5.03 1.35
C PRO A 80 23.98 -5.20 2.15
N HIS A 81 22.91 -4.59 1.65
CA HIS A 81 21.57 -4.65 2.26
C HIS A 81 21.42 -3.99 3.64
N VAL A 82 22.42 -3.26 4.11
CA VAL A 82 22.37 -2.42 5.32
C VAL A 82 22.25 -0.95 4.92
N ILE A 83 21.52 -0.13 5.69
CA ILE A 83 21.31 1.31 5.45
C ILE A 83 21.37 2.12 6.75
N GLY A 84 21.31 3.45 6.60
CA GLY A 84 21.34 4.41 7.71
C GLY A 84 22.71 5.08 7.82
N ARG A 85 22.77 6.26 8.46
CA ARG A 85 24.02 7.00 8.64
C ARG A 85 25.10 6.13 9.30
N THR A 86 24.70 5.35 10.29
CA THR A 86 25.56 4.48 11.11
C THR A 86 25.53 3.02 10.68
N CYS A 87 24.83 2.66 9.61
CA CYS A 87 24.70 1.26 9.16
C CYS A 87 24.10 0.29 10.20
N SER A 88 23.13 0.72 11.00
CA SER A 88 22.59 -0.07 12.11
C SER A 88 21.26 -0.78 11.80
N GLN A 89 20.83 -0.81 10.54
CA GLN A 89 19.54 -1.40 10.15
C GLN A 89 19.55 -1.95 8.73
N CYS A 90 18.71 -2.95 8.47
CA CYS A 90 18.52 -3.48 7.13
C CYS A 90 17.84 -2.47 6.20
N ARG A 91 18.17 -2.55 4.91
CA ARG A 91 17.48 -1.83 3.84
C ARG A 91 16.00 -2.22 3.83
N THR A 92 15.13 -1.28 3.47
CA THR A 92 13.72 -1.59 3.17
C THR A 92 13.61 -2.80 2.24
N GLY A 93 12.78 -3.78 2.61
CA GLY A 93 12.69 -5.06 1.92
C GLY A 93 13.64 -6.14 2.42
N TYR A 94 14.38 -5.89 3.51
CA TYR A 94 15.24 -6.85 4.19
C TYR A 94 15.02 -6.82 5.71
N PHE A 95 15.32 -7.93 6.38
CA PHE A 95 15.17 -8.09 7.83
C PHE A 95 16.29 -8.93 8.46
N GLY A 96 16.39 -8.90 9.79
CA GLY A 96 17.29 -9.77 10.55
C GLY A 96 18.71 -9.24 10.68
N PHE A 97 18.87 -7.94 10.92
CA PHE A 97 20.17 -7.31 11.19
C PHE A 97 20.96 -8.10 12.27
N PRO A 98 22.28 -8.32 12.10
CA PRO A 98 23.16 -7.77 11.07
C PRO A 98 23.18 -8.53 9.74
N ASN A 99 22.71 -9.78 9.72
CA ASN A 99 22.70 -10.62 8.51
C ASN A 99 21.40 -10.44 7.72
N CYS A 100 21.26 -9.27 7.08
CA CYS A 100 20.05 -8.88 6.37
C CYS A 100 19.64 -9.87 5.27
N LYS A 101 18.44 -10.43 5.39
CA LYS A 101 17.81 -11.34 4.40
C LYS A 101 16.65 -10.65 3.70
N PRO A 102 16.39 -10.94 2.41
CA PRO A 102 15.25 -10.35 1.71
C PRO A 102 13.93 -10.81 2.34
N CYS A 103 12.95 -9.91 2.41
CA CYS A 103 11.58 -10.25 2.80
C CYS A 103 10.96 -11.22 1.78
N ASP A 104 10.14 -12.16 2.24
CA ASP A 104 9.30 -13.00 1.37
C ASP A 104 7.85 -12.47 1.29
N CYS A 105 7.74 -11.18 1.02
CA CYS A 105 6.46 -10.50 0.82
C CYS A 105 6.28 -10.17 -0.67
N PRO A 106 5.05 -10.09 -1.18
CA PRO A 106 4.74 -9.51 -2.48
C PRO A 106 5.29 -8.09 -2.57
N SER A 107 5.51 -7.60 -3.79
CA SER A 107 6.05 -6.26 -4.06
C SER A 107 5.25 -5.10 -3.42
N THR A 108 4.07 -5.41 -2.91
CA THR A 108 3.05 -4.53 -2.35
C THR A 108 3.19 -4.35 -0.83
N ALA A 109 3.91 -5.26 -0.16
CA ALA A 109 4.04 -5.31 1.29
C ALA A 109 5.51 -5.28 1.74
N TYR A 110 5.77 -4.55 2.82
CA TYR A 110 7.08 -4.54 3.49
C TYR A 110 7.06 -5.48 4.68
N CYS A 111 8.21 -6.04 5.06
CA CYS A 111 8.30 -6.86 6.26
C CYS A 111 8.83 -6.10 7.48
N GLN A 112 8.49 -6.62 8.66
CA GLN A 112 9.05 -6.19 9.93
C GLN A 112 10.58 -6.40 9.94
N PRO A 113 11.37 -5.41 10.40
CA PRO A 113 12.83 -5.42 10.26
C PRO A 113 13.55 -6.49 11.10
N VAL A 114 12.88 -7.03 12.13
CA VAL A 114 13.45 -8.04 13.04
C VAL A 114 12.96 -9.45 12.69
N THR A 115 11.65 -9.63 12.58
CA THR A 115 11.02 -10.95 12.43
C THR A 115 10.90 -11.39 10.97
N GLY A 116 10.86 -10.44 10.02
CA GLY A 116 10.55 -10.73 8.62
C GLY A 116 9.07 -10.94 8.32
N GLN A 117 8.17 -10.76 9.29
CA GLN A 117 6.72 -10.90 9.06
C GLN A 117 6.20 -9.76 8.16
N CYS A 118 5.38 -10.10 7.17
CA CYS A 118 4.81 -9.11 6.25
C CYS A 118 3.80 -8.20 6.96
N ILE A 119 3.90 -6.90 6.68
CA ILE A 119 2.96 -5.88 7.12
C ILE A 119 1.97 -5.67 5.98
N CYS A 120 0.75 -6.18 6.14
CA CYS A 120 -0.24 -6.17 5.07
C CYS A 120 -0.90 -4.79 4.90
N PRO A 121 -1.24 -4.41 3.64
CA PRO A 121 -2.13 -3.29 3.38
C PRO A 121 -3.49 -3.47 4.07
N PRO A 122 -4.29 -2.38 4.20
CA PRO A 122 -5.62 -2.47 4.75
C PRO A 122 -6.47 -3.56 4.05
N ARG A 123 -7.15 -4.39 4.86
CA ARG A 123 -8.07 -5.45 4.39
C ARG A 123 -7.42 -6.55 3.54
N VAL A 124 -6.12 -6.72 3.66
CA VAL A 124 -5.35 -7.84 3.12
C VAL A 124 -4.93 -8.76 4.28
N THR A 125 -4.79 -10.06 4.02
CA THR A 125 -4.47 -11.10 4.98
C THR A 125 -3.59 -12.19 4.35
N GLY A 126 -3.22 -13.19 5.17
CA GLY A 126 -2.24 -14.22 4.84
C GLY A 126 -0.82 -13.83 5.27
N ASP A 127 0.04 -14.82 5.48
CA ASP A 127 1.43 -14.61 5.91
C ASP A 127 2.24 -13.78 4.91
N ARG A 128 1.85 -13.86 3.63
CA ARG A 128 2.42 -13.10 2.53
C ARG A 128 1.53 -11.95 2.08
N CYS A 129 0.44 -11.60 2.75
CA CYS A 129 -0.42 -10.49 2.31
C CYS A 129 -0.90 -10.60 0.83
N ASP A 130 -1.26 -11.81 0.40
CA ASP A 130 -1.65 -12.13 -0.98
C ASP A 130 -3.16 -12.39 -1.12
N SER A 131 -3.90 -12.32 -0.01
CA SER A 131 -5.31 -12.66 0.04
C SER A 131 -6.12 -11.52 0.62
N CYS A 132 -7.30 -11.23 0.08
CA CYS A 132 -8.22 -10.29 0.72
C CYS A 132 -8.78 -10.90 2.01
N VAL A 133 -9.08 -10.05 3.01
CA VAL A 133 -9.88 -10.51 4.16
C VAL A 133 -11.23 -11.06 3.68
N PRO A 134 -11.85 -12.01 4.40
CA PRO A 134 -13.14 -12.57 4.00
C PRO A 134 -14.19 -11.48 3.69
N TYR A 135 -14.99 -11.76 2.66
CA TYR A 135 -16.08 -10.90 2.18
C TYR A 135 -15.62 -9.58 1.54
N THR A 136 -14.36 -9.51 1.09
CA THR A 136 -13.82 -8.38 0.33
C THR A 136 -13.14 -8.85 -0.96
N TYR A 137 -13.04 -7.95 -1.93
CA TYR A 137 -12.46 -8.18 -3.25
C TYR A 137 -11.80 -6.91 -3.79
N GLY A 138 -11.14 -7.04 -4.95
CA GLY A 138 -10.46 -5.94 -5.63
C GLY A 138 -9.08 -5.70 -5.03
N PHE A 139 -8.21 -6.70 -5.07
CA PHE A 139 -6.85 -6.60 -4.58
C PHE A 139 -6.04 -5.60 -5.41
N ASP A 140 -5.60 -4.52 -4.77
CA ASP A 140 -4.66 -3.56 -5.34
C ASP A 140 -3.35 -3.53 -4.55
N SER A 141 -2.25 -3.36 -5.30
CA SER A 141 -0.88 -3.38 -4.77
C SER A 141 -0.50 -2.26 -3.81
N ILE A 142 -1.23 -1.15 -3.81
CA ILE A 142 -0.94 0.02 -2.97
C ILE A 142 -2.11 0.26 -2.01
N ILE A 143 -3.33 0.06 -2.49
CA ILE A 143 -4.56 0.39 -1.78
C ILE A 143 -5.03 -0.79 -0.89
N GLY A 144 -4.74 -2.03 -1.28
CA GLY A 144 -5.28 -3.23 -0.64
C GLY A 144 -6.66 -3.62 -1.18
N CYS A 145 -7.47 -4.33 -0.38
CA CYS A 145 -8.81 -4.79 -0.82
C CYS A 145 -9.92 -3.87 -0.27
N GLU A 146 -10.43 -2.97 -1.09
CA GLU A 146 -11.39 -1.98 -0.58
C GLU A 146 -12.85 -2.43 -0.58
N VAL A 147 -13.25 -3.25 -1.55
CA VAL A 147 -14.67 -3.40 -1.86
C VAL A 147 -15.25 -4.62 -1.15
N LYS A 148 -16.33 -4.40 -0.38
CA LYS A 148 -17.09 -5.50 0.24
C LYS A 148 -17.90 -6.24 -0.81
N CYS A 149 -17.93 -7.57 -0.71
CA CYS A 149 -18.73 -8.42 -1.57
C CYS A 149 -20.22 -8.04 -1.53
N ASN A 150 -20.78 -7.83 -0.33
CA ASN A 150 -22.20 -7.52 -0.13
C ASN A 150 -23.15 -8.52 -0.80
N CYS A 151 -22.77 -9.81 -0.83
CA CYS A 151 -23.64 -10.87 -1.33
C CYS A 151 -24.91 -10.98 -0.49
N HIS A 152 -26.06 -11.14 -1.13
CA HIS A 152 -27.33 -11.30 -0.45
C HIS A 152 -27.45 -12.71 0.14
N PRO A 153 -27.64 -12.89 1.47
CA PRO A 153 -27.59 -14.20 2.12
C PRO A 153 -28.59 -15.23 1.56
N LEU A 154 -29.78 -14.77 1.14
CA LEU A 154 -30.79 -15.65 0.57
C LEU A 154 -30.53 -16.01 -0.90
N GLY A 155 -29.75 -15.19 -1.59
CA GLY A 155 -29.52 -15.28 -3.04
C GLY A 155 -28.30 -16.09 -3.44
N VAL A 156 -27.42 -16.44 -2.50
CA VAL A 156 -26.18 -17.17 -2.75
C VAL A 156 -26.29 -18.69 -2.53
N VAL A 157 -25.54 -19.47 -3.30
CA VAL A 157 -25.48 -20.93 -3.16
C VAL A 157 -24.82 -21.28 -1.81
N ASN A 158 -25.41 -22.24 -1.08
CA ASN A 158 -24.89 -22.76 0.20
C ASN A 158 -24.58 -21.70 1.28
N GLY A 159 -25.14 -20.49 1.18
CA GLY A 159 -24.83 -19.40 2.11
C GLY A 159 -23.43 -18.80 1.93
N ASN A 160 -22.74 -19.07 0.82
CA ASN A 160 -21.40 -18.53 0.56
C ASN A 160 -21.46 -17.02 0.29
N LEU A 161 -21.04 -16.21 1.27
CA LEU A 161 -20.97 -14.75 1.16
C LEU A 161 -19.64 -14.25 0.57
N GLN A 162 -18.69 -15.14 0.30
CA GLN A 162 -17.47 -14.77 -0.42
C GLN A 162 -17.79 -14.60 -1.90
N CYS A 163 -17.19 -13.57 -2.49
CA CYS A 163 -17.29 -13.29 -3.92
C CYS A 163 -15.94 -13.54 -4.59
N ASP A 164 -15.97 -13.57 -5.92
CA ASP A 164 -14.77 -13.60 -6.73
C ASP A 164 -13.82 -12.43 -6.40
N LEU A 165 -12.52 -12.71 -6.27
CA LEU A 165 -11.54 -11.76 -5.73
C LEU A 165 -11.23 -10.59 -6.68
N GLU A 166 -11.49 -10.75 -7.98
CA GLU A 166 -11.20 -9.74 -8.99
C GLU A 166 -12.48 -8.99 -9.41
N THR A 167 -13.52 -9.72 -9.78
CA THR A 167 -14.78 -9.16 -10.27
C THR A 167 -15.77 -8.79 -9.16
N GLY A 168 -15.62 -9.38 -7.98
CA GLY A 168 -16.57 -9.24 -6.89
C GLY A 168 -17.91 -9.94 -7.11
N GLN A 169 -18.01 -10.86 -8.09
CA GLN A 169 -19.23 -11.59 -8.39
C GLN A 169 -19.52 -12.66 -7.34
N CYS A 170 -20.73 -12.65 -6.77
CA CYS A 170 -21.19 -13.66 -5.83
C CYS A 170 -21.73 -14.91 -6.57
N GLN A 171 -21.67 -16.08 -5.92
CA GLN A 171 -22.22 -17.32 -6.46
C GLN A 171 -23.74 -17.37 -6.29
N CYS A 172 -24.50 -16.92 -7.30
CA CYS A 172 -25.95 -16.82 -7.22
C CYS A 172 -26.66 -18.18 -7.39
N LYS A 173 -27.76 -18.38 -6.65
CA LYS A 173 -28.69 -19.50 -6.86
C LYS A 173 -29.37 -19.39 -8.22
N SER A 174 -29.91 -20.52 -8.69
CA SER A 174 -30.76 -20.54 -9.89
C SER A 174 -31.87 -19.49 -9.79
N ASN A 175 -32.08 -18.74 -10.88
CA ASN A 175 -33.05 -17.65 -10.98
C ASN A 175 -32.73 -16.40 -10.13
N ILE A 176 -31.51 -16.25 -9.63
CA ILE A 176 -31.02 -15.02 -9.01
C ILE A 176 -29.86 -14.46 -9.86
N VAL A 177 -29.81 -13.13 -10.03
CA VAL A 177 -28.85 -12.45 -10.91
C VAL A 177 -28.27 -11.19 -10.26
N GLY A 178 -27.23 -10.65 -10.91
CA GLY A 178 -26.49 -9.47 -10.49
C GLY A 178 -25.29 -9.81 -9.61
N ARG A 179 -24.40 -8.82 -9.42
CA ARG A 179 -23.15 -9.00 -8.67
C ARG A 179 -23.37 -9.53 -7.25
N THR A 180 -24.39 -9.00 -6.58
CA THR A 180 -24.69 -9.29 -5.16
C THR A 180 -25.80 -10.34 -4.98
N CYS A 181 -26.31 -10.95 -6.05
CA CYS A 181 -27.41 -11.93 -5.98
C CYS A 181 -28.67 -11.40 -5.26
N LYS A 182 -28.99 -10.11 -5.40
CA LYS A 182 -30.18 -9.50 -4.80
C LYS A 182 -31.43 -9.64 -5.68
N ASN A 183 -31.26 -9.65 -6.99
CA ASN A 183 -32.37 -9.53 -7.94
C ASN A 183 -32.77 -10.90 -8.50
N ALA A 184 -34.06 -11.20 -8.58
CA ALA A 184 -34.54 -12.38 -9.28
C ALA A 184 -34.42 -12.21 -10.80
N LYS A 185 -34.08 -13.30 -11.50
CA LYS A 185 -34.08 -13.37 -12.96
C LYS A 185 -35.52 -13.22 -13.44
N LEU A 186 -35.80 -12.17 -14.20
CA LEU A 186 -37.10 -12.00 -14.84
C LEU A 186 -37.27 -13.13 -15.86
N VAL A 187 -38.29 -13.96 -15.66
CA VAL A 187 -38.68 -14.97 -16.65
C VAL A 187 -39.32 -14.20 -17.81
N THR A 188 -38.63 -14.10 -18.93
CA THR A 188 -39.13 -13.44 -20.16
C THR A 188 -40.47 -14.00 -20.64
N GLY A 189 -40.80 -15.25 -20.29
CA GLY A 189 -42.11 -15.85 -20.53
C GLY A 189 -43.26 -15.24 -19.73
N LEU A 190 -43.03 -14.73 -18.51
CA LEU A 190 -44.09 -14.12 -17.71
C LEU A 190 -44.56 -12.80 -18.34
N PHE A 191 -43.64 -12.02 -18.91
CA PHE A 191 -44.00 -10.83 -19.68
C PHE A 191 -44.80 -11.16 -20.94
N LEU A 192 -44.43 -12.22 -21.67
CA LEU A 192 -45.19 -12.66 -22.85
C LEU A 192 -46.59 -13.17 -22.47
N ILE A 193 -46.71 -13.93 -21.37
CA ILE A 193 -48.01 -14.43 -20.86
C ILE A 193 -48.88 -13.27 -20.40
N VAL A 194 -48.34 -12.33 -19.60
CA VAL A 194 -49.09 -11.17 -19.11
C VAL A 194 -49.55 -10.30 -20.29
N ASN A 195 -48.69 -10.04 -21.27
CA ASN A 195 -49.09 -9.30 -22.48
C ASN A 195 -50.14 -10.07 -23.30
N TYR A 196 -50.01 -11.39 -23.47
CA TYR A 196 -50.97 -12.21 -24.21
C TYR A 196 -52.34 -12.23 -23.54
N VAL A 197 -52.39 -12.37 -22.21
CA VAL A 197 -53.65 -12.33 -21.43
C VAL A 197 -54.30 -10.95 -21.49
N ILE A 198 -53.52 -9.86 -21.41
CA ILE A 198 -54.02 -8.48 -21.56
C ILE A 198 -54.62 -8.27 -22.96
N VAL A 199 -53.92 -8.72 -24.01
CA VAL A 199 -54.41 -8.63 -25.40
C VAL A 199 -55.71 -9.41 -25.60
N ILE A 200 -55.82 -10.61 -25.02
CA ILE A 200 -57.07 -11.40 -25.05
C ILE A 200 -58.20 -10.68 -24.32
N TYR A 201 -57.94 -10.09 -23.15
CA TYR A 201 -58.95 -9.36 -22.38
C TYR A 201 -59.46 -8.13 -23.11
N GLU A 202 -58.57 -7.34 -23.72
CA GLU A 202 -58.93 -6.17 -24.53
C GLU A 202 -59.68 -6.56 -25.80
N ALA A 203 -59.33 -7.68 -26.44
CA ALA A 203 -60.06 -8.22 -27.58
C ALA A 203 -61.47 -8.70 -27.18
N ALA A 204 -61.61 -9.42 -26.07
CA ALA A 204 -62.90 -9.87 -25.55
C ALA A 204 -63.81 -8.69 -25.17
N ARG A 205 -63.25 -7.64 -24.58
CA ARG A 205 -63.99 -6.41 -24.24
C ARG A 205 -64.60 -5.72 -25.47
N LYS A 206 -63.95 -5.78 -26.64
CA LYS A 206 -64.47 -5.23 -27.90
C LYS A 206 -65.52 -6.11 -28.58
N ILE A 207 -65.64 -7.38 -28.19
CA ILE A 207 -66.63 -8.31 -28.76
C ILE A 207 -67.97 -8.25 -27.99
N PHE A 208 -67.95 -7.87 -26.71
CA PHE A 208 -69.13 -7.79 -25.84
C PHE A 208 -69.71 -6.37 -25.66
N VAL A 209 -69.37 -5.42 -26.55
CA VAL A 209 -69.97 -4.07 -26.63
C VAL A 209 -70.53 -3.85 -28.02
#